data_AF-A0A851BVJ0-F1
#
_entry.id   AF-A0A851BVJ0-F1
#
_cell.length_a   1.000
_cell.length_b   1.000
_cell.length_c   1.000
_cell.angle_alpha   90.00
_cell.angle_beta   90.00
_cell.angle_gamma   90.00
#
_symmetry.space_group_name_H-M   'P 1'
#
loop_
_entity.id
_entity.type
_entity.pdbx_description
1 polymer ?
#
loop_
_entity_poly.entity_id
_entity_poly.type
_entity_poly.pdbx_seq_one_letter_code
_entity_poly.pdbx_strand_id
1 'polypeptide(L)'
;EPHFVQVLPYGSYVYFFFREVAVELSALGKVLVARVARVCRNDRGGSPRVLERRWTSFLKVRLQCSIPGDTVFYFDVLEAVTPPQTLHGRLAVLALFGTQPNIPGSAVCAFYLADVERSFEGPFAESRGATWSPVPEDRVPQPRYPSHPHRDTPSAADTASPHRLCRRPGCCAGMGPASGVVTSGDFPDETLVFAKEHPLLHGAVGPAGGRPLFTHTGTRLTQLAVDTGAGPRGNQTVLFLGAEDGRVLKVLAAAQRPEATQPPGGTAAPGDTRELGDSGDSNARALLLEEISLYDPGRCRGPRGAGVPSRVLGLELHLPGRELLVAFAGCLGRAMAAACLCPRRSCLAARDPYCVWLPSRGCVPFSQDLPSGFQQDMEGSLGISGTCQGEVGGTGGTLGTWEYLGISGDTRSPGDAATVPVPVLVGCVLGAFALGALATGLVATCCQRPAVPKAPPE
;
A
#
# COMPACT_ATOMS: atom_id res chain seq x y z
N GLU A 1 -11.81 8.65 11.41
CA GLU A 1 -12.34 7.64 10.47
C GLU A 1 -11.26 7.27 9.45
N PRO A 2 -10.29 6.41 9.81
CA PRO A 2 -9.27 5.96 8.87
C PRO A 2 -9.80 4.84 7.96
N HIS A 3 -9.34 4.82 6.71
CA HIS A 3 -9.47 3.69 5.80
C HIS A 3 -8.06 3.16 5.48
N PHE A 4 -7.73 1.99 6.02
CA PHE A 4 -6.43 1.36 5.84
C PHE A 4 -6.27 0.77 4.43
N VAL A 5 -5.08 0.91 3.86
CA VAL A 5 -4.77 0.52 2.48
C VAL A 5 -3.65 -0.51 2.44
N GLN A 6 -2.56 -0.29 3.18
CA GLN A 6 -1.40 -1.20 3.15
C GLN A 6 -0.62 -1.17 4.47
N VAL A 7 0.02 -2.28 4.80
CA VAL A 7 0.96 -2.39 5.92
C VAL A 7 2.27 -2.97 5.45
N LEU A 8 3.39 -2.34 5.85
CA LEU A 8 4.73 -2.71 5.41
C LEU A 8 5.69 -2.82 6.60
N PRO A 9 6.32 -3.97 6.85
CA PRO A 9 7.48 -4.04 7.71
C PRO A 9 8.73 -3.50 6.99
N TYR A 10 9.37 -2.44 7.53
CA TYR A 10 10.67 -1.95 7.03
C TYR A 10 11.59 -1.47 8.17
N GLY A 11 12.85 -1.90 8.17
CA GLY A 11 13.79 -1.63 9.26
C GLY A 11 13.25 -2.06 10.63
N SER A 12 13.35 -1.16 11.61
CA SER A 12 12.85 -1.36 12.98
C SER A 12 11.36 -1.06 13.16
N TYR A 13 10.68 -0.67 12.08
CA TYR A 13 9.33 -0.15 12.12
C TYR A 13 8.35 -1.00 11.31
N VAL A 14 7.05 -0.79 11.59
CA VAL A 14 5.93 -1.18 10.74
C VAL A 14 5.27 0.10 10.27
N TYR A 15 5.10 0.24 8.96
CA TYR A 15 4.48 1.39 8.33
C TYR A 15 3.04 1.07 7.93
N PHE A 16 2.13 1.98 8.22
CA PHE A 16 0.70 1.87 7.90
C PHE A 16 0.34 2.97 6.91
N PHE A 17 -0.16 2.58 5.74
CA PHE A 17 -0.63 3.49 4.71
C PHE A 17 -2.15 3.50 4.74
N PHE A 18 -2.73 4.69 4.87
CA PHE A 18 -4.17 4.86 5.00
C PHE A 18 -4.60 6.26 4.56
N ARG A 19 -5.91 6.47 4.47
CA ARG A 19 -6.50 7.80 4.31
C ARG A 19 -7.42 8.11 5.48
N GLU A 20 -7.53 9.37 5.86
CA GLU A 20 -8.40 9.82 6.95
C GLU A 20 -8.89 11.25 6.68
N VAL A 21 -9.88 11.71 7.45
CA VAL A 21 -10.27 13.13 7.47
C VAL A 21 -9.15 13.94 8.15
N ALA A 22 -8.62 14.94 7.45
CA ALA A 22 -7.54 15.81 7.91
C ALA A 22 -8.02 16.79 9.00
N VAL A 23 -7.52 16.62 10.21
CA VAL A 23 -7.79 17.55 11.32
C VAL A 23 -7.12 18.91 11.07
N GLU A 24 -5.99 18.91 10.36
CA GLU A 24 -5.21 20.10 10.04
C GLU A 24 -5.83 20.95 8.93
N LEU A 25 -6.79 20.40 8.19
CA LEU A 25 -7.52 21.10 7.13
C LEU A 25 -8.99 21.33 7.50
N SER A 26 -9.34 21.22 8.78
CA SER A 26 -10.72 21.36 9.27
C SER A 26 -11.39 22.69 8.89
N ALA A 27 -10.61 23.77 8.73
CA ALA A 27 -11.09 25.07 8.24
C ALA A 27 -11.62 25.02 6.79
N LEU A 28 -11.20 24.04 5.98
CA LEU A 28 -11.67 23.79 4.61
C LEU A 28 -12.83 22.79 4.55
N GLY A 29 -13.33 22.34 5.71
CA GLY A 29 -14.34 21.30 5.82
C GLY A 29 -13.77 19.89 5.94
N LYS A 30 -14.56 18.88 5.56
CA LYS A 30 -14.17 17.47 5.64
C LYS A 30 -13.33 17.08 4.42
N VAL A 31 -12.01 17.23 4.53
CA VAL A 31 -11.05 16.87 3.48
C VAL A 31 -10.37 15.54 3.84
N LEU A 32 -10.44 14.56 2.94
CA LEU A 32 -9.63 13.33 3.08
C LEU A 32 -8.19 13.60 2.69
N VAL A 33 -7.23 13.03 3.41
CA VAL A 33 -5.80 13.03 3.06
C VAL A 33 -5.17 11.65 3.21
N ALA A 34 -4.15 11.39 2.41
CA ALA A 34 -3.31 10.21 2.50
C ALA A 34 -2.26 10.37 3.61
N ARG A 35 -2.02 9.28 4.33
CA ARG A 35 -1.08 9.20 5.45
C ARG A 35 -0.17 7.99 5.31
N VAL A 36 1.04 8.17 5.80
CA VAL A 36 1.88 7.07 6.29
C VAL A 36 2.08 7.28 7.78
N ALA A 37 1.86 6.23 8.57
CA ALA A 37 2.23 6.17 9.97
C ALA A 37 3.29 5.12 10.19
N ARG A 38 4.04 5.22 11.29
CA ARG A 38 4.99 4.20 11.73
C ARG A 38 4.78 3.84 13.19
N VAL A 39 5.14 2.61 13.54
CA VAL A 39 5.20 2.08 14.91
C VAL A 39 6.46 1.21 15.03
N CYS A 40 7.15 1.28 16.17
CA CYS A 40 8.28 0.40 16.46
C CYS A 40 7.83 -1.05 16.60
N ARG A 41 8.52 -1.99 15.96
CA ARG A 41 8.19 -3.42 16.03
C ARG A 41 8.29 -3.99 17.44
N ASN A 42 9.17 -3.40 18.27
CA ASN A 42 9.40 -3.80 19.65
C ASN A 42 8.61 -2.96 20.67
N ASP A 43 7.64 -2.16 20.23
CA ASP A 43 6.79 -1.38 21.14
C ASP A 43 5.95 -2.32 22.02
N ARG A 44 6.03 -2.14 23.33
CA ARG A 44 5.37 -2.96 24.36
C ARG A 44 4.26 -2.18 25.10
N GLY A 45 3.98 -0.96 24.68
CA GLY A 45 3.11 -0.03 25.41
C GLY A 45 3.87 0.86 26.38
N GLY A 46 3.18 1.88 26.89
CA GLY A 46 3.75 2.88 27.80
C GLY A 46 3.75 2.44 29.26
N SER A 47 4.11 3.38 30.14
CA SER A 47 4.14 3.17 31.58
C SER A 47 2.73 2.91 32.13
N PRO A 48 2.58 2.40 33.37
CA PRO A 48 1.27 2.27 34.02
C PRO A 48 0.50 3.61 34.16
N ARG A 49 1.20 4.75 34.03
CA ARG A 49 0.60 6.08 34.16
C ARG A 49 0.17 6.66 32.81
N VAL A 50 0.89 6.33 31.73
CA VAL A 50 0.70 6.95 30.41
C VAL A 50 0.85 5.92 29.30
N LEU A 51 -0.15 5.85 28.41
CA LEU A 51 -0.16 4.93 27.26
C LEU A 51 -0.04 3.44 27.63
N GLU A 52 -0.50 3.03 28.82
CA GLU A 52 -0.56 1.61 29.19
C GLU A 52 -1.31 0.81 28.11
N ARG A 53 -0.67 -0.24 27.57
CA ARG A 53 -1.18 -1.10 26.47
C ARG A 53 -1.54 -0.34 25.18
N ARG A 54 -0.99 0.86 24.97
CA ARG A 54 -1.16 1.67 23.74
C ARG A 54 0.19 1.98 23.12
N TRP A 55 0.23 2.17 21.81
CA TRP A 55 1.47 2.52 21.11
C TRP A 55 2.13 3.75 21.70
N THR A 56 3.44 3.66 21.95
CA THR A 56 4.30 4.75 22.41
C THR A 56 5.06 5.42 21.26
N SER A 57 5.11 4.72 20.13
CA SER A 57 5.89 5.09 18.95
C SER A 57 5.05 5.50 17.74
N PHE A 58 3.72 5.58 17.88
CA PHE A 58 2.83 5.94 16.79
C PHE A 58 3.00 7.40 16.37
N LEU A 59 3.51 7.60 15.15
CA LEU A 59 3.55 8.90 14.49
C LEU A 59 2.97 8.76 13.08
N LYS A 60 2.38 9.83 12.56
CA LYS A 60 1.85 9.91 11.19
C LYS A 60 2.24 11.23 10.50
N VAL A 61 2.38 11.16 9.18
CA VAL A 61 2.70 12.29 8.31
C VAL A 61 1.88 12.20 7.02
N ARG A 62 1.61 13.35 6.38
CA ARG A 62 0.89 13.40 5.10
C ARG A 62 1.75 12.82 3.97
N LEU A 63 1.14 11.99 3.12
CA LEU A 63 1.68 11.68 1.79
C LEU A 63 1.07 12.65 0.78
N GLN A 64 1.89 13.32 0.00
CA GLN A 64 1.44 14.33 -0.95
C GLN A 64 1.75 13.89 -2.38
N CYS A 65 0.71 13.57 -3.15
CA CYS A 65 0.81 13.35 -4.59
C CYS A 65 0.16 14.55 -5.30
N SER A 66 0.95 15.36 -5.99
CA SER A 66 0.47 16.61 -6.58
C SER A 66 1.16 16.96 -7.90
N ILE A 67 0.43 17.62 -8.78
CA ILE A 67 0.98 18.22 -10.01
C ILE A 67 1.42 19.64 -9.68
N PRO A 68 2.71 19.99 -9.85
CA PRO A 68 3.18 21.36 -9.68
C PRO A 68 2.67 22.28 -10.82
N GLY A 69 2.48 23.56 -10.51
CA GLY A 69 2.02 24.60 -11.44
C GLY A 69 1.68 25.88 -10.68
N ASP A 70 1.16 26.91 -11.37
CA ASP A 70 0.72 28.17 -10.75
C ASP A 70 -0.30 27.92 -9.62
N THR A 71 -1.13 26.88 -9.81
CA THR A 71 -1.94 26.30 -8.76
C THR A 71 -1.57 24.82 -8.62
N VAL A 72 -1.32 24.38 -7.39
CA VAL A 72 -0.97 22.99 -7.12
C VAL A 72 -2.23 22.14 -7.08
N PHE A 73 -2.26 21.07 -7.89
CA PHE A 73 -3.37 20.12 -7.91
C PHE A 73 -3.03 18.87 -7.10
N TYR A 74 -3.85 18.53 -6.10
CA TYR A 74 -3.59 17.43 -5.17
C TYR A 74 -4.47 16.20 -5.44
N PHE A 75 -3.88 15.02 -5.35
CA PHE A 75 -4.56 13.73 -5.28
C PHE A 75 -4.43 13.20 -3.86
N ASP A 76 -5.48 13.38 -3.05
CA ASP A 76 -5.41 13.15 -1.61
C ASP A 76 -6.01 11.80 -1.16
N VAL A 77 -6.76 11.11 -2.02
CA VAL A 77 -7.48 9.88 -1.66
C VAL A 77 -6.60 8.67 -1.99
N LEU A 78 -5.90 8.12 -1.01
CA LEU A 78 -5.05 6.94 -1.23
C LEU A 78 -5.89 5.68 -1.52
N GLU A 79 -5.68 5.01 -2.65
CA GLU A 79 -6.43 3.81 -3.06
C GLU A 79 -5.64 2.50 -2.95
N ALA A 80 -4.36 2.50 -3.34
CA ALA A 80 -3.50 1.32 -3.30
C ALA A 80 -2.03 1.70 -3.05
N VAL A 81 -1.26 0.79 -2.44
CA VAL A 81 0.20 0.95 -2.24
C VAL A 81 0.89 -0.39 -2.48
N THR A 82 1.95 -0.38 -3.29
CA THR A 82 2.74 -1.57 -3.59
C THR A 82 3.61 -1.98 -2.41
N PRO A 83 4.08 -3.25 -2.37
CA PRO A 83 5.29 -3.60 -1.65
C PRO A 83 6.50 -2.75 -2.10
N PRO A 84 7.61 -2.73 -1.36
CA PRO A 84 8.79 -1.98 -1.74
C PRO A 84 9.39 -2.53 -3.03
N GLN A 85 9.70 -1.62 -3.95
CA GLN A 85 10.30 -1.90 -5.25
C GLN A 85 11.60 -1.11 -5.40
N THR A 86 12.52 -1.60 -6.23
CA THR A 86 13.75 -0.85 -6.54
C THR A 86 13.46 0.09 -7.71
N LEU A 87 13.37 1.39 -7.44
CA LEU A 87 13.18 2.43 -8.45
C LEU A 87 14.44 3.29 -8.54
N HIS A 88 15.08 3.34 -9.70
CA HIS A 88 16.34 4.07 -9.93
C HIS A 88 17.44 3.74 -8.89
N GLY A 89 17.55 2.46 -8.51
CA GLY A 89 18.54 1.98 -7.54
C GLY A 89 18.21 2.30 -6.07
N ARG A 90 17.05 2.90 -5.77
CA ARG A 90 16.59 3.20 -4.41
C ARG A 90 15.29 2.48 -4.12
N LEU A 91 15.11 2.06 -2.87
CA LEU A 91 13.88 1.40 -2.46
C LEU A 91 12.74 2.43 -2.34
N ALA A 92 11.62 2.14 -3.00
CA ALA A 92 10.45 3.02 -3.05
C ALA A 92 9.15 2.20 -2.94
N VAL A 93 8.09 2.85 -2.48
CA VAL A 93 6.71 2.36 -2.66
C VAL A 93 6.03 3.19 -3.75
N LEU A 94 5.22 2.55 -4.57
CA LEU A 94 4.35 3.24 -5.51
C LEU A 94 2.93 3.21 -4.95
N ALA A 95 2.23 4.32 -5.11
CA ALA A 95 0.92 4.50 -4.54
C ALA A 95 -0.03 5.14 -5.56
N LEU A 96 -1.24 4.61 -5.61
CA LEU A 96 -2.35 5.10 -6.41
C LEU A 96 -3.21 6.03 -5.56
N PHE A 97 -3.46 7.22 -6.09
CA PHE A 97 -4.28 8.24 -5.47
C PHE A 97 -5.45 8.58 -6.38
N GLY A 98 -6.57 8.91 -5.76
CA GLY A 98 -7.70 9.58 -6.37
C GLY A 98 -7.83 11.02 -5.87
N THR A 99 -8.65 11.77 -6.58
CA THR A 99 -9.22 13.04 -6.13
C THR A 99 -10.42 12.81 -5.21
N GLN A 100 -10.86 13.89 -4.56
CA GLN A 100 -12.08 13.91 -3.75
C GLN A 100 -13.31 13.44 -4.57
N PRO A 101 -14.41 12.95 -3.95
CA PRO A 101 -15.48 12.21 -4.63
C PRO A 101 -16.12 12.89 -5.86
N ASN A 102 -16.11 14.22 -5.94
CA ASN A 102 -16.87 14.98 -6.93
C ASN A 102 -16.17 15.16 -8.28
N ILE A 103 -14.86 14.97 -8.34
CA ILE A 103 -14.08 15.11 -9.57
C ILE A 103 -13.35 13.80 -9.76
N PRO A 104 -13.55 13.03 -10.83
CA PRO A 104 -12.85 11.76 -11.00
C PRO A 104 -11.49 11.98 -11.68
N GLY A 105 -10.44 11.85 -10.89
CA GLY A 105 -9.05 11.90 -11.32
C GLY A 105 -8.23 10.91 -10.51
N SER A 106 -7.20 10.34 -11.11
CA SER A 106 -6.28 9.41 -10.47
C SER A 106 -4.84 9.75 -10.83
N ALA A 107 -3.92 9.43 -9.92
CA ALA A 107 -2.50 9.61 -10.12
C ALA A 107 -1.69 8.49 -9.45
N VAL A 108 -0.58 8.13 -10.06
CA VAL A 108 0.41 7.21 -9.45
C VAL A 108 1.63 8.03 -9.07
N CYS A 109 1.98 8.01 -7.79
CA CYS A 109 3.20 8.62 -7.27
C CYS A 109 4.10 7.55 -6.67
N ALA A 110 5.42 7.72 -6.80
CA ALA A 110 6.41 6.92 -6.08
C ALA A 110 6.95 7.70 -4.89
N PHE A 111 7.30 7.02 -3.80
CA PHE A 111 7.90 7.62 -2.61
C PHE A 111 9.11 6.79 -2.20
N TYR A 112 10.30 7.39 -2.16
CA TYR A 112 11.48 6.69 -1.64
C TYR A 112 11.32 6.47 -0.14
N LEU A 113 11.59 5.25 0.31
CA LEU A 113 11.44 4.91 1.73
C LEU A 113 12.39 5.73 2.63
N ALA A 114 13.57 6.09 2.12
CA ALA A 114 14.49 6.98 2.84
C ALA A 114 13.90 8.39 3.08
N ASP A 115 13.09 8.90 2.14
CA ASP A 115 12.46 10.22 2.28
C ASP A 115 11.26 10.13 3.24
N VAL A 116 10.53 9.01 3.22
CA VAL A 116 9.52 8.67 4.24
C VAL A 116 10.17 8.61 5.64
N GLU A 117 11.27 7.89 5.81
CA GLU A 117 11.98 7.80 7.09
C GLU A 117 12.43 9.18 7.60
N ARG A 118 13.04 9.99 6.73
CA ARG A 118 13.47 11.35 7.06
C ARG A 118 12.33 12.25 7.50
N SER A 119 11.15 12.10 6.91
CA SER A 119 9.98 12.89 7.32
C SER A 119 9.56 12.64 8.76
N PHE A 120 9.81 11.43 9.29
CA PHE A 120 9.54 11.10 10.68
C PHE A 120 10.56 11.66 11.68
N GLU A 121 11.64 12.27 11.19
CA GLU A 121 12.59 13.06 11.96
C GLU A 121 12.24 14.56 11.92
N GLY A 122 11.16 14.94 11.22
CA GLY A 122 10.69 16.32 11.09
C GLY A 122 10.06 16.90 12.36
N PRO A 123 9.59 18.16 12.31
CA PRO A 123 8.89 18.80 13.42
C PRO A 123 7.51 18.18 13.64
N PHE A 124 7.08 18.13 14.90
CA PHE A 124 5.70 17.77 15.26
C PHE A 124 4.75 18.89 14.84
N ALA A 125 3.47 18.58 14.61
CA ALA A 125 2.44 19.56 14.34
C ALA A 125 1.60 19.82 15.59
N GLU A 126 1.30 21.09 15.87
CA GLU A 126 0.34 21.51 16.89
C GLU A 126 -0.70 22.46 16.32
N SER A 127 -1.91 22.43 16.90
CA SER A 127 -2.94 23.42 16.58
C SER A 127 -2.71 24.70 17.40
N ARG A 128 -2.67 25.85 16.70
CA ARG A 128 -2.72 27.20 17.26
C ARG A 128 -4.00 27.88 16.79
N GLY A 129 -5.12 27.52 17.42
CA GLY A 129 -6.45 27.98 17.00
C GLY A 129 -6.90 27.30 15.70
N ALA A 130 -7.00 28.07 14.61
CA ALA A 130 -7.42 27.56 13.31
C ALA A 130 -6.25 27.07 12.42
N THR A 131 -5.00 27.33 12.83
CA THR A 131 -3.80 27.02 12.03
C THR A 131 -2.97 25.94 12.70
N TRP A 132 -2.37 25.06 11.89
CA TRP A 132 -1.46 24.03 12.37
C TRP A 132 -0.01 24.43 12.07
N SER A 133 0.80 24.56 13.10
CA SER A 133 2.19 25.03 13.04
C SER A 133 3.18 23.98 13.54
N PRO A 134 4.45 24.03 13.12
CA PRO A 134 5.48 23.18 13.69
C PRO A 134 5.69 23.51 15.18
N VAL A 135 5.80 22.48 16.01
CA VAL A 135 6.18 22.59 17.42
C VAL A 135 7.66 23.01 17.49
N PRO A 136 8.00 24.10 18.20
CA PRO A 136 9.39 24.50 18.44
C PRO A 136 10.21 23.38 19.11
N GLU A 137 11.46 23.17 18.68
CA GLU A 137 12.27 22.02 19.13
C GLU A 137 12.61 22.08 20.63
N ASP A 138 12.71 23.28 21.21
CA ASP A 138 12.91 23.51 22.65
C ASP A 138 11.73 23.02 23.51
N ARG A 139 10.55 22.85 22.91
CA ARG A 139 9.36 22.28 23.57
C ARG A 139 9.21 20.79 23.37
N VAL A 140 10.03 20.15 22.52
CA VAL A 140 10.01 18.71 22.33
C VAL A 140 10.81 18.07 23.48
N PRO A 141 10.25 17.12 24.25
CA PRO A 141 11.00 16.44 25.30
C PRO A 141 12.27 15.80 24.75
N GLN A 142 13.40 16.09 25.39
CA GLN A 142 14.71 15.51 25.08
C GLN A 142 15.29 14.79 26.31
N PRO A 143 14.70 13.67 26.72
CA PRO A 143 15.19 12.91 27.85
C PRO A 143 16.66 12.49 27.68
N ARG A 144 17.39 12.50 28.79
CA ARG A 144 18.73 11.91 28.86
C ARG A 144 18.57 10.44 29.24
N TYR A 145 18.67 9.57 28.25
CA TYR A 145 18.70 8.13 28.51
C TYR A 145 20.05 7.72 29.10
N PRO A 146 20.09 6.76 30.05
CA PRO A 146 21.34 6.18 30.52
C PRO A 146 22.12 5.61 29.34
N SER A 147 23.42 5.90 29.25
CA SER A 147 24.30 5.17 28.34
C SER A 147 24.47 3.74 28.86
N HIS A 148 24.46 2.74 27.98
CA HIS A 148 24.81 1.38 28.38
C HIS A 148 26.26 1.37 28.92
N PRO A 149 26.55 0.78 30.10
CA PRO A 149 27.85 0.88 30.78
C PRO A 149 29.02 0.14 30.11
N HIS A 150 28.98 -0.09 28.78
CA HIS A 150 30.03 -0.80 28.05
C HIS A 150 30.38 -0.20 26.67
N ARG A 151 30.04 1.07 26.40
CA ARG A 151 30.36 1.70 25.12
C ARG A 151 30.94 3.10 25.29
N ASP A 152 32.12 3.17 25.89
CA ASP A 152 32.82 4.42 26.23
C ASP A 152 33.58 5.08 25.07
N THR A 153 33.36 4.68 23.82
CA THR A 153 33.88 5.41 22.66
C THR A 153 32.87 5.37 21.51
N PRO A 154 32.32 6.53 21.08
CA PRO A 154 31.60 6.60 19.82
C PRO A 154 32.60 6.31 18.69
N SER A 155 32.31 5.33 17.86
CA SER A 155 33.13 5.03 16.68
C SER A 155 32.99 6.16 15.64
N ALA A 156 33.97 6.32 14.77
CA ALA A 156 33.88 7.27 13.65
C ALA A 156 32.63 7.02 12.76
N ALA A 157 32.13 5.77 12.72
CA ALA A 157 30.88 5.40 12.05
C ALA A 157 29.63 5.94 12.77
N ASP A 158 29.65 6.07 14.10
CA ASP A 158 28.58 6.69 14.89
C ASP A 158 28.51 8.21 14.67
N THR A 159 29.56 8.81 14.11
CA THR A 159 29.64 10.25 13.82
C THR A 159 29.13 10.59 12.41
N ALA A 160 29.03 9.62 11.50
CA ALA A 160 28.77 9.86 10.08
C ALA A 160 27.33 9.57 9.61
N SER A 161 26.45 9.05 10.46
CA SER A 161 25.08 8.67 10.05
C SER A 161 24.03 9.74 10.45
N PRO A 162 23.14 10.17 9.55
CA PRO A 162 22.16 11.23 9.80
C PRO A 162 21.02 10.84 10.76
N HIS A 163 20.95 9.59 11.23
CA HIS A 163 19.95 9.09 12.20
C HIS A 163 20.19 9.58 13.66
N ARG A 164 20.48 10.86 13.84
CA ARG A 164 21.12 11.40 15.05
C ARG A 164 20.20 11.71 16.25
N LEU A 165 18.88 11.53 16.19
CA LEU A 165 18.03 11.88 17.34
C LEU A 165 16.99 10.80 17.68
N CYS A 166 17.42 9.62 18.16
CA CYS A 166 16.51 8.79 18.99
C CYS A 166 16.36 9.30 20.43
N ARG A 167 16.30 10.62 20.61
CA ARG A 167 15.89 11.27 21.88
C ARG A 167 14.45 11.75 21.84
N ARG A 168 13.82 11.78 20.67
CA ARG A 168 12.50 12.38 20.47
C ARG A 168 11.39 11.33 20.69
N PRO A 169 10.18 11.76 21.09
CA PRO A 169 8.98 10.93 21.06
C PRO A 169 8.82 10.21 19.71
N GLY A 170 8.47 8.91 19.72
CA GLY A 170 8.35 8.10 18.50
C GLY A 170 9.53 7.14 18.19
N CYS A 171 10.57 7.15 19.02
CA CYS A 171 11.76 6.30 18.83
C CYS A 171 11.63 4.93 19.51
N CYS A 172 12.39 3.94 19.02
CA CYS A 172 12.32 2.57 19.52
C CYS A 172 13.22 2.39 20.74
N ALA A 173 12.68 1.75 21.79
CA ALA A 173 13.47 1.33 22.95
C ALA A 173 14.63 0.42 22.51
N GLY A 174 15.79 0.54 23.16
CA GLY A 174 16.98 -0.26 22.89
C GLY A 174 17.73 0.12 21.62
N MET A 175 17.38 1.22 20.94
CA MET A 175 18.01 1.63 19.68
C MET A 175 18.59 3.05 19.72
N GLY A 176 19.78 3.21 19.11
CA GLY A 176 20.47 4.50 19.01
C GLY A 176 20.64 5.17 20.38
N PRO A 177 20.39 6.49 20.48
CA PRO A 177 20.38 7.19 21.77
C PRO A 177 19.45 6.62 22.86
N ALA A 178 18.42 5.83 22.52
CA ALA A 178 17.54 5.16 23.47
C ALA A 178 18.02 3.74 23.85
N SER A 179 19.29 3.41 23.62
CA SER A 179 19.87 2.10 23.93
C SER A 179 19.74 1.68 25.40
N GLY A 180 19.71 2.65 26.33
CA GLY A 180 19.52 2.38 27.76
C GLY A 180 18.08 2.17 28.20
N VAL A 181 17.10 2.36 27.29
CA VAL A 181 15.68 2.08 27.55
C VAL A 181 15.42 0.63 27.17
N VAL A 182 15.05 -0.21 28.15
CA VAL A 182 14.89 -1.65 27.94
C VAL A 182 13.56 -1.95 27.24
N THR A 183 12.47 -1.37 27.73
CA THR A 183 11.14 -1.48 27.12
C THR A 183 10.51 -0.09 26.96
N SER A 184 9.56 0.05 26.03
CA SER A 184 8.85 1.31 25.80
C SER A 184 8.08 1.81 27.03
N GLY A 185 7.77 0.93 27.98
CA GLY A 185 7.17 1.30 29.26
C GLY A 185 8.09 2.08 30.19
N ASP A 186 9.41 2.02 29.95
CA ASP A 186 10.43 2.72 30.74
C ASP A 186 10.71 4.14 30.23
N PHE A 187 10.05 4.58 29.15
CA PHE A 187 10.16 5.95 28.70
C PHE A 187 9.62 6.92 29.76
N PRO A 188 10.26 8.09 29.95
CA PRO A 188 9.76 9.11 30.86
C PRO A 188 8.32 9.53 30.52
N ASP A 189 7.49 9.75 31.54
CA ASP A 189 6.08 10.08 31.34
C ASP A 189 5.89 11.34 30.49
N GLU A 190 6.77 12.34 30.61
CA GLU A 190 6.75 13.54 29.76
C GLU A 190 6.86 13.22 28.26
N THR A 191 7.67 12.22 27.92
CA THR A 191 7.87 11.76 26.53
C THR A 191 6.62 11.02 26.05
N LEU A 192 6.02 10.20 26.92
CA LEU A 192 4.79 9.46 26.61
C LEU A 192 3.57 10.38 26.49
N VAL A 193 3.44 11.40 27.35
CA VAL A 193 2.38 12.40 27.27
C VAL A 193 2.52 13.20 25.98
N PHE A 194 3.74 13.64 25.65
CA PHE A 194 3.97 14.36 24.41
C PHE A 194 3.62 13.51 23.18
N ALA A 195 4.08 12.25 23.13
CA ALA A 195 3.77 11.31 22.03
C ALA A 195 2.26 11.12 21.85
N LYS A 196 1.51 11.03 22.96
CA LYS A 196 0.05 10.92 22.95
C LYS A 196 -0.63 12.16 22.37
N GLU A 197 -0.12 13.34 22.68
CA GLU A 197 -0.72 14.63 22.28
C GLU A 197 -0.30 15.08 20.87
N HIS A 198 0.88 14.65 20.41
CA HIS A 198 1.46 15.09 19.13
C HIS A 198 1.74 13.92 18.17
N PRO A 199 0.73 13.11 17.78
CA PRO A 199 0.94 12.00 16.86
C PRO A 199 1.15 12.45 15.40
N LEU A 200 0.78 13.69 15.06
CA LEU A 200 0.89 14.25 13.70
C LEU A 200 2.20 15.03 13.54
N LEU A 201 2.93 14.75 12.48
CA LEU A 201 4.09 15.53 12.07
C LEU A 201 3.71 16.63 11.09
N HIS A 202 4.45 17.75 11.15
CA HIS A 202 4.28 18.87 10.25
C HIS A 202 4.99 18.61 8.92
N GLY A 203 4.44 19.18 7.83
CA GLY A 203 4.91 18.93 6.47
C GLY A 203 4.30 17.68 5.83
N ALA A 204 4.89 17.25 4.72
CA ALA A 204 4.44 16.10 3.94
C ALA A 204 5.60 15.41 3.23
N VAL A 205 5.43 14.13 2.91
CA VAL A 205 6.34 13.41 2.02
C VAL A 205 5.93 13.70 0.58
N GLY A 206 6.82 14.32 -0.18
CA GLY A 206 6.64 14.55 -1.62
C GLY A 206 7.01 13.32 -2.46
N PRO A 207 6.55 13.24 -3.72
CA PRO A 207 6.84 12.11 -4.58
C PRO A 207 8.28 12.15 -5.11
N ALA A 208 8.84 10.98 -5.38
CA ALA A 208 10.07 10.83 -6.14
C ALA A 208 9.92 11.56 -7.49
N GLY A 209 10.89 12.41 -7.84
CA GLY A 209 10.84 13.24 -9.05
C GLY A 209 9.88 14.43 -8.98
N GLY A 210 9.29 14.73 -7.82
CA GLY A 210 8.52 15.96 -7.57
C GLY A 210 7.13 16.01 -8.23
N ARG A 211 6.72 14.98 -8.96
CA ARG A 211 5.43 14.91 -9.68
C ARG A 211 4.95 13.45 -9.82
N PRO A 212 3.68 13.20 -10.21
CA PRO A 212 3.20 11.85 -10.48
C PRO A 212 3.90 11.20 -11.67
N LEU A 213 4.04 9.87 -11.62
CA LEU A 213 4.51 9.03 -12.73
C LEU A 213 3.45 8.87 -13.83
N PHE A 214 2.18 8.95 -13.45
CA PHE A 214 1.03 8.84 -14.34
C PHE A 214 -0.16 9.58 -13.74
N THR A 215 -0.98 10.17 -14.60
CA THR A 215 -2.25 10.82 -14.24
C THR A 215 -3.34 10.36 -15.21
N HIS A 216 -4.53 10.12 -14.69
CA HIS A 216 -5.69 9.68 -15.47
C HIS A 216 -6.92 10.49 -15.09
N THR A 217 -7.64 10.95 -16.11
CA THR A 217 -8.96 11.58 -15.97
C THR A 217 -9.99 10.67 -16.61
N GLY A 218 -11.09 10.39 -15.93
CA GLY A 218 -12.11 9.45 -16.42
C GLY A 218 -12.49 8.45 -15.32
N THR A 219 -12.61 7.17 -15.66
CA THR A 219 -12.92 6.13 -14.66
C THR A 219 -11.91 6.15 -13.51
N ARG A 220 -12.41 6.03 -12.28
CA ARG A 220 -11.56 5.94 -11.09
C ARG A 220 -10.76 4.64 -11.13
N LEU A 221 -9.47 4.77 -10.84
CA LEU A 221 -8.58 3.64 -10.70
C LEU A 221 -8.62 3.13 -9.25
N THR A 222 -8.54 1.82 -9.07
CA THR A 222 -8.81 1.14 -7.79
C THR A 222 -7.68 0.24 -7.33
N GLN A 223 -6.91 -0.33 -8.26
CA GLN A 223 -5.86 -1.30 -7.97
C GLN A 223 -4.58 -0.95 -8.73
N LEU A 224 -3.43 -1.32 -8.16
CA LEU A 224 -2.11 -1.01 -8.71
C LEU A 224 -1.18 -2.23 -8.58
N ALA A 225 -0.64 -2.67 -9.70
CA ALA A 225 0.52 -3.57 -9.77
C ALA A 225 1.61 -2.93 -10.63
N VAL A 226 2.88 -3.19 -10.32
CA VAL A 226 4.02 -2.48 -10.92
C VAL A 226 5.16 -3.44 -11.20
N ASP A 227 5.80 -3.24 -12.35
CA ASP A 227 7.13 -3.78 -12.67
C ASP A 227 8.09 -2.61 -12.90
N THR A 228 9.09 -2.46 -12.03
CA THR A 228 10.09 -1.37 -12.11
C THR A 228 11.33 -1.74 -12.93
N GLY A 229 11.45 -3.01 -13.34
CA GLY A 229 12.59 -3.58 -14.05
C GLY A 229 12.19 -4.19 -15.38
N ALA A 230 11.18 -3.63 -16.05
CA ALA A 230 10.64 -4.21 -17.27
C ALA A 230 11.62 -4.08 -18.46
N GLY A 231 11.57 -5.08 -19.32
CA GLY A 231 12.33 -5.16 -20.57
C GLY A 231 13.82 -5.51 -20.43
N PRO A 232 14.55 -5.58 -21.56
CA PRO A 232 15.91 -6.14 -21.60
C PRO A 232 16.96 -5.37 -20.81
N ARG A 233 16.77 -4.05 -20.68
CA ARG A 233 17.67 -3.16 -19.92
C ARG A 233 17.29 -3.07 -18.44
N GLY A 234 16.15 -3.63 -18.04
CA GLY A 234 15.66 -3.56 -16.65
C GLY A 234 15.44 -2.14 -16.13
N ASN A 235 15.16 -1.19 -17.03
CA ASN A 235 15.09 0.24 -16.71
C ASN A 235 13.74 0.89 -17.08
N GLN A 236 12.75 0.08 -17.45
CA GLN A 236 11.41 0.54 -17.75
C GLN A 236 10.48 0.27 -16.57
N THR A 237 9.64 1.24 -16.23
CA THR A 237 8.59 1.05 -15.23
C THR A 237 7.26 0.88 -15.92
N VAL A 238 6.61 -0.27 -15.75
CA VAL A 238 5.27 -0.56 -16.27
C VAL A 238 4.28 -0.61 -15.12
N LEU A 239 3.17 0.11 -15.28
CA LEU A 239 2.06 0.17 -14.34
C LEU A 239 0.89 -0.64 -14.91
N PHE A 240 0.28 -1.47 -14.07
CA PHE A 240 -1.00 -2.12 -14.33
C PHE A 240 -2.04 -1.54 -13.37
N LEU A 241 -3.11 -0.97 -13.91
CA LEU A 241 -4.06 -0.15 -13.17
C LEU A 241 -5.47 -0.68 -13.36
N GLY A 242 -6.04 -1.29 -12.32
CA GLY A 242 -7.43 -1.74 -12.33
C GLY A 242 -8.39 -0.56 -12.14
N ALA A 243 -9.53 -0.58 -12.84
CA ALA A 243 -10.52 0.49 -12.82
C ALA A 243 -11.89 0.05 -12.29
N GLU A 244 -12.74 1.02 -11.93
CA GLU A 244 -14.12 0.78 -11.49
C GLU A 244 -15.02 0.17 -12.55
N ASP A 245 -14.73 0.39 -13.83
CA ASP A 245 -15.49 -0.16 -14.96
C ASP A 245 -15.04 -1.58 -15.36
N GLY A 246 -14.00 -2.12 -14.70
CA GLY A 246 -13.50 -3.48 -14.91
C GLY A 246 -12.37 -3.61 -15.90
N ARG A 247 -11.92 -2.49 -16.48
CA ARG A 247 -10.73 -2.48 -17.33
C ARG A 247 -9.46 -2.45 -16.50
N VAL A 248 -8.37 -2.92 -17.13
CA VAL A 248 -7.02 -2.76 -16.62
C VAL A 248 -6.20 -1.99 -17.64
N LEU A 249 -5.63 -0.85 -17.23
CA LEU A 249 -4.73 -0.06 -18.07
C LEU A 249 -3.30 -0.54 -17.86
N LYS A 250 -2.59 -0.86 -18.95
CA LYS A 250 -1.16 -1.14 -18.95
C LYS A 250 -0.43 0.09 -19.48
N VAL A 251 0.40 0.70 -18.65
CA VAL A 251 1.01 2.00 -18.92
C VAL A 251 2.51 1.92 -18.73
N LEU A 252 3.28 2.39 -19.71
CA LEU A 252 4.69 2.71 -19.54
C LEU A 252 4.80 4.05 -18.81
N ALA A 253 5.37 4.05 -17.61
CA ALA A 253 5.48 5.27 -16.80
C ALA A 253 6.41 6.30 -17.44
N ALA A 254 6.18 7.58 -17.10
CA ALA A 254 7.08 8.66 -17.45
C ALA A 254 8.50 8.39 -16.92
N ALA A 255 9.51 8.43 -17.79
CA ALA A 255 10.91 8.42 -17.38
C ALA A 255 11.21 9.67 -16.54
N GLN A 256 11.42 9.50 -15.24
CA GLN A 256 11.86 10.61 -14.40
C GLN A 256 13.35 10.81 -14.59
N ARG A 257 13.76 11.95 -15.15
CA ARG A 257 15.16 12.37 -15.03
C ARG A 257 15.42 12.67 -13.56
N PRO A 258 16.54 12.18 -12.97
CA PRO A 258 16.93 12.61 -11.64
C PRO A 258 17.28 14.11 -11.72
N GLU A 259 16.32 14.97 -11.38
CA GLU A 259 16.62 16.37 -11.09
C GLU A 259 17.61 16.38 -9.93
N ALA A 260 18.72 17.10 -10.12
CA ALA A 260 19.75 17.27 -9.12
C ALA A 260 19.09 17.73 -7.81
N THR A 261 19.35 16.97 -6.75
CA THR A 261 18.82 17.21 -5.42
C THR A 261 19.14 18.64 -4.99
N GLN A 262 18.15 19.54 -5.00
CA GLN A 262 18.29 20.78 -4.23
C GLN A 262 18.32 20.39 -2.74
N PRO A 263 19.32 20.86 -1.98
CA PRO A 263 19.38 20.57 -0.56
C PRO A 263 18.19 21.22 0.16
N PRO A 264 17.58 20.55 1.15
CA PRO A 264 16.52 21.15 1.95
C PRO A 264 17.15 22.10 2.97
N GLY A 265 17.09 23.40 2.72
CA GLY A 265 17.56 24.40 3.67
C GLY A 265 18.05 25.69 3.02
N GLY A 266 17.11 26.59 2.75
CA GLY A 266 17.41 27.96 2.35
C GLY A 266 16.10 28.75 2.28
N THR A 267 15.83 29.56 3.29
CA THR A 267 14.76 30.55 3.27
C THR A 267 14.95 31.46 2.06
N ALA A 268 13.99 31.47 1.14
CA ALA A 268 13.98 32.43 0.04
C ALA A 268 13.85 33.85 0.63
N ALA A 269 14.90 34.66 0.45
CA ALA A 269 14.82 36.09 0.65
C ALA A 269 13.94 36.70 -0.47
N PRO A 270 13.09 37.70 -0.17
CA PRO A 270 12.28 38.35 -1.19
C PRO A 270 13.15 39.33 -1.98
N GLY A 271 13.37 39.08 -3.28
CA GLY A 271 14.06 40.08 -4.10
C GLY A 271 14.55 39.74 -5.51
N ASP A 272 14.63 38.47 -5.95
CA ASP A 272 15.15 38.18 -7.29
C ASP A 272 14.05 37.76 -8.27
N THR A 273 13.54 38.74 -9.02
CA THR A 273 12.84 38.51 -10.29
C THR A 273 13.83 37.93 -11.31
N ARG A 274 14.01 36.62 -11.31
CA ARG A 274 14.50 35.90 -12.49
C ARG A 274 13.30 35.51 -13.34
N GLU A 275 13.17 36.18 -14.47
CA GLU A 275 12.31 35.75 -15.58
C GLU A 275 12.66 34.30 -15.92
N LEU A 276 11.78 33.36 -15.57
CA LEU A 276 11.89 31.99 -16.04
C LEU A 276 11.48 31.97 -17.50
N GLY A 277 12.50 32.01 -18.35
CA GLY A 277 12.38 31.55 -19.73
C GLY A 277 11.84 30.13 -19.76
N ASP A 278 10.77 29.97 -20.53
CA ASP A 278 10.24 28.73 -21.07
C ASP A 278 11.40 27.81 -21.50
N SER A 279 11.72 26.83 -20.67
CA SER A 279 12.81 25.88 -20.89
C SER A 279 12.27 24.45 -20.78
N GLY A 280 11.58 24.06 -21.84
CA GLY A 280 11.68 22.73 -22.40
C GLY A 280 10.91 21.64 -21.67
N ASP A 281 9.68 21.41 -22.13
CA ASP A 281 8.95 20.15 -22.07
C ASP A 281 9.84 18.99 -22.60
N SER A 282 10.75 18.47 -21.76
CA SER A 282 11.46 17.23 -22.05
C SER A 282 10.49 16.07 -21.78
N ASN A 283 9.62 15.86 -22.77
CA ASN A 283 8.53 14.88 -22.87
C ASN A 283 8.94 13.44 -22.53
N ALA A 284 9.03 13.14 -21.24
CA ALA A 284 8.76 11.79 -20.77
C ALA A 284 7.30 11.75 -20.31
N ARG A 285 6.37 11.67 -21.26
CA ARG A 285 4.95 11.40 -20.94
C ARG A 285 4.78 9.90 -20.75
N ALA A 286 3.96 9.53 -19.77
CA ALA A 286 3.51 8.15 -19.65
C ALA A 286 2.73 7.73 -20.92
N LEU A 287 2.91 6.49 -21.35
CA LEU A 287 2.30 5.94 -22.56
C LEU A 287 1.35 4.80 -22.18
N LEU A 288 0.07 4.92 -22.56
CA LEU A 288 -0.85 3.80 -22.49
C LEU A 288 -0.45 2.78 -23.56
N LEU A 289 0.01 1.61 -23.12
CA LEU A 289 0.43 0.52 -24.00
C LEU A 289 -0.76 -0.32 -24.45
N GLU A 290 -1.66 -0.63 -23.50
CA GLU A 290 -2.79 -1.51 -23.74
C GLU A 290 -3.92 -1.24 -22.74
N GLU A 291 -5.15 -1.48 -23.19
CA GLU A 291 -6.34 -1.55 -22.35
C GLU A 291 -6.86 -2.99 -22.36
N ILE A 292 -6.83 -3.63 -21.20
CA ILE A 292 -7.15 -5.04 -21.04
C ILE A 292 -8.56 -5.15 -20.42
N SER A 293 -9.45 -5.89 -21.07
CA SER A 293 -10.81 -6.16 -20.60
C SER A 293 -11.01 -7.66 -20.41
N LEU A 294 -11.13 -8.10 -19.16
CA LEU A 294 -11.27 -9.53 -18.79
C LEU A 294 -12.62 -9.87 -18.16
N TYR A 295 -13.43 -8.87 -17.84
CA TYR A 295 -14.71 -9.10 -17.19
C TYR A 295 -15.73 -9.69 -18.18
N ASP A 296 -16.16 -10.92 -17.91
CA ASP A 296 -17.22 -11.59 -18.66
C ASP A 296 -18.50 -11.67 -17.79
N PRO A 297 -19.56 -10.91 -18.12
CA PRO A 297 -20.81 -10.94 -17.38
C PRO A 297 -21.43 -12.34 -17.28
N GLY A 298 -21.28 -13.20 -18.30
CA GLY A 298 -21.87 -14.54 -18.32
C GLY A 298 -21.20 -15.51 -17.35
N ARG A 299 -19.93 -15.25 -16.99
CA ARG A 299 -19.13 -16.12 -16.13
C ARG A 299 -18.91 -15.53 -14.74
N CYS A 300 -18.89 -14.20 -14.63
CA CYS A 300 -18.71 -13.49 -13.36
C CYS A 300 -20.02 -13.24 -12.63
N ARG A 301 -21.17 -13.21 -13.33
CA ARG A 301 -22.49 -13.11 -12.69
C ARG A 301 -23.04 -14.50 -12.40
N GLY A 302 -23.27 -14.80 -11.12
CA GLY A 302 -24.12 -15.93 -10.75
C GLY A 302 -25.60 -15.70 -11.15
N PRO A 303 -26.48 -16.71 -11.04
CA PRO A 303 -27.89 -16.63 -11.45
C PRO A 303 -28.72 -15.51 -10.78
N ARG A 304 -28.21 -14.92 -9.69
CA ARG A 304 -28.84 -13.82 -8.93
C ARG A 304 -28.12 -12.45 -9.10
N GLY A 305 -27.13 -12.36 -9.98
CA GLY A 305 -26.16 -11.25 -10.06
C GLY A 305 -26.54 -10.05 -10.93
N ALA A 306 -27.83 -9.71 -11.06
CA ALA A 306 -28.23 -8.47 -11.71
C ALA A 306 -27.74 -7.27 -10.87
N GLY A 307 -26.82 -6.46 -11.40
CA GLY A 307 -26.29 -5.26 -10.72
C GLY A 307 -24.92 -5.39 -10.04
N VAL A 308 -24.22 -6.54 -10.17
CA VAL A 308 -22.84 -6.65 -9.65
C VAL A 308 -21.89 -5.76 -10.48
N PRO A 309 -21.13 -4.84 -9.83
CA PRO A 309 -20.22 -3.96 -10.53
C PRO A 309 -19.04 -4.74 -11.11
N SER A 310 -18.61 -4.37 -12.32
CA SER A 310 -17.43 -4.93 -13.00
C SER A 310 -16.10 -4.48 -12.39
N ARG A 311 -16.13 -3.72 -11.28
CA ARG A 311 -14.95 -3.14 -10.62
C ARG A 311 -13.85 -4.16 -10.37
N VAL A 312 -12.62 -3.79 -10.73
CA VAL A 312 -11.43 -4.55 -10.35
C VAL A 312 -11.22 -4.44 -8.84
N LEU A 313 -11.26 -5.58 -8.15
CA LEU A 313 -11.16 -5.69 -6.68
C LEU A 313 -9.75 -6.09 -6.20
N GLY A 314 -8.98 -6.77 -7.05
CA GLY A 314 -7.62 -7.17 -6.77
C GLY A 314 -6.83 -7.30 -8.06
N LEU A 315 -5.54 -7.02 -7.99
CA LEU A 315 -4.63 -7.05 -9.12
C LEU A 315 -3.26 -7.53 -8.67
N GLU A 316 -2.82 -8.67 -9.19
CA GLU A 316 -1.50 -9.23 -8.88
C GLU A 316 -0.71 -9.50 -10.16
N LEU A 317 0.56 -9.10 -10.16
CA LEU A 317 1.50 -9.35 -11.24
C LEU A 317 2.54 -10.37 -10.79
N HIS A 318 2.54 -11.53 -11.43
CA HIS A 318 3.55 -12.56 -11.24
C HIS A 318 4.67 -12.40 -12.28
N LEU A 319 5.78 -11.76 -11.89
CA LEU A 319 6.89 -11.41 -12.80
C LEU A 319 7.56 -12.59 -13.51
N PRO A 320 7.86 -13.75 -12.86
CA PRO A 320 8.52 -14.87 -13.53
C PRO A 320 7.74 -15.41 -14.73
N GLY A 321 6.41 -15.55 -14.58
CA GLY A 321 5.49 -15.95 -15.66
C GLY A 321 4.96 -14.78 -16.49
N ARG A 322 5.26 -13.54 -16.09
CA ARG A 322 4.66 -12.30 -16.63
C ARG A 322 3.14 -12.41 -16.76
N GLU A 323 2.54 -12.88 -15.69
CA GLU A 323 1.12 -13.19 -15.63
C GLU A 323 0.41 -12.18 -14.75
N LEU A 324 -0.69 -11.65 -15.25
CA LEU A 324 -1.55 -10.71 -14.56
C LEU A 324 -2.84 -11.42 -14.13
N LEU A 325 -3.07 -11.45 -12.83
CA LEU A 325 -4.29 -11.96 -12.22
C LEU A 325 -5.17 -10.78 -11.83
N VAL A 326 -6.43 -10.81 -12.27
CA VAL A 326 -7.41 -9.73 -12.07
C VAL A 326 -8.63 -10.28 -11.36
N ALA A 327 -8.87 -9.84 -10.13
CA ALA A 327 -10.00 -10.29 -9.33
C ALA A 327 -11.20 -9.36 -9.49
N PHE A 328 -12.36 -9.94 -9.75
CA PHE A 328 -13.65 -9.27 -9.78
C PHE A 328 -14.57 -9.88 -8.72
N ALA A 329 -15.72 -9.26 -8.49
CA ALA A 329 -16.77 -9.91 -7.71
C ALA A 329 -17.27 -11.16 -8.47
N GLY A 330 -16.97 -12.35 -7.94
CA GLY A 330 -17.46 -13.63 -8.45
C GLY A 330 -16.58 -14.37 -9.46
N CYS A 331 -15.44 -13.80 -9.90
CA CYS A 331 -14.55 -14.48 -10.85
C CYS A 331 -13.11 -13.95 -10.78
N LEU A 332 -12.18 -14.72 -11.36
CA LEU A 332 -10.78 -14.36 -11.59
C LEU A 332 -10.50 -14.36 -13.10
N GLY A 333 -9.94 -13.26 -13.60
CA GLY A 333 -9.38 -13.15 -14.94
C GLY A 333 -7.87 -13.35 -14.94
N ARG A 334 -7.36 -13.93 -16.02
CA ARG A 334 -5.92 -14.17 -16.25
C ARG A 334 -5.53 -13.55 -17.59
N ALA A 335 -4.47 -12.76 -17.61
CA ALA A 335 -3.89 -12.21 -18.83
C ALA A 335 -2.37 -12.32 -18.81
N MET A 336 -1.75 -12.44 -19.99
CA MET A 336 -0.32 -12.31 -20.10
C MET A 336 0.04 -10.83 -20.17
N ALA A 337 1.05 -10.41 -19.42
CA ALA A 337 1.57 -9.05 -19.49
C ALA A 337 2.28 -8.77 -20.83
N ALA A 338 2.60 -9.78 -21.63
CA ALA A 338 3.28 -9.66 -22.92
C ALA A 338 2.44 -10.24 -24.07
N ALA A 339 1.74 -9.39 -24.81
CA ALA A 339 0.93 -9.78 -25.97
C ALA A 339 1.67 -9.44 -27.29
N CYS A 340 2.67 -10.25 -27.65
CA CYS A 340 3.65 -9.91 -28.70
C CYS A 340 3.34 -10.48 -30.10
N LEU A 341 2.09 -10.82 -30.43
CA LEU A 341 1.74 -11.50 -31.69
C LEU A 341 1.45 -10.53 -32.85
N CYS A 342 2.48 -9.82 -33.33
CA CYS A 342 2.31 -8.67 -34.23
C CYS A 342 3.35 -8.62 -35.37
N PRO A 343 3.02 -8.02 -36.52
CA PRO A 343 4.00 -7.74 -37.57
C PRO A 343 5.12 -6.81 -37.08
N ARG A 344 6.28 -6.82 -37.77
CA ARG A 344 7.48 -6.06 -37.36
C ARG A 344 7.21 -4.59 -37.02
N ARG A 345 6.52 -3.87 -37.92
CA ARG A 345 6.22 -2.44 -37.71
C ARG A 345 5.41 -2.23 -36.44
N SER A 346 4.34 -3.02 -36.24
CA SER A 346 3.50 -2.97 -35.04
C SER A 346 4.25 -3.38 -33.78
N CYS A 347 5.15 -4.37 -33.85
CA CYS A 347 5.97 -4.81 -32.73
C CYS A 347 6.87 -3.68 -32.20
N LEU A 348 7.55 -2.96 -33.10
CA LEU A 348 8.41 -1.84 -32.73
C LEU A 348 7.59 -0.62 -32.29
N ALA A 349 6.47 -0.35 -32.96
CA ALA A 349 5.59 0.77 -32.64
C ALA A 349 4.79 0.61 -31.34
N ALA A 350 4.57 -0.63 -30.89
CA ALA A 350 3.87 -0.92 -29.64
C ALA A 350 4.63 -0.39 -28.41
N ARG A 351 5.97 -0.25 -28.50
CA ARG A 351 6.84 0.24 -27.41
C ARG A 351 6.62 -0.50 -26.09
N ASP A 352 6.24 -1.77 -26.18
CA ASP A 352 6.01 -2.63 -25.04
C ASP A 352 7.36 -3.20 -24.57
N PRO A 353 7.82 -2.89 -23.34
CA PRO A 353 9.09 -3.40 -22.83
C PRO A 353 9.20 -4.92 -22.87
N TYR A 354 8.07 -5.62 -22.82
CA TYR A 354 8.03 -7.07 -22.80
C TYR A 354 8.13 -7.72 -24.19
N CYS A 355 8.03 -6.96 -25.27
CA CYS A 355 8.04 -7.49 -26.64
C CYS A 355 9.30 -7.07 -27.40
N VAL A 356 9.94 -8.03 -28.08
CA VAL A 356 11.12 -7.80 -28.91
C VAL A 356 10.89 -8.37 -30.32
N TRP A 357 11.45 -7.71 -31.35
CA TRP A 357 11.46 -8.25 -32.70
C TRP A 357 12.72 -9.04 -32.98
N LEU A 358 12.58 -10.30 -33.40
CA LEU A 358 13.65 -11.16 -33.90
C LEU A 358 13.47 -11.41 -35.41
N PRO A 359 14.49 -11.18 -36.24
CA PRO A 359 14.40 -11.48 -37.68
C PRO A 359 14.01 -12.93 -37.99
N SER A 360 14.37 -13.88 -37.13
CA SER A 360 14.11 -15.32 -37.33
C SER A 360 12.78 -15.81 -36.76
N ARG A 361 12.19 -15.12 -35.77
CA ARG A 361 11.00 -15.60 -35.03
C ARG A 361 9.84 -14.61 -35.01
N GLY A 362 10.00 -13.43 -35.60
CA GLY A 362 9.03 -12.36 -35.53
C GLY A 362 9.00 -11.66 -34.17
N CYS A 363 7.84 -11.12 -33.79
CA CYS A 363 7.65 -10.46 -32.50
C CYS A 363 7.41 -11.51 -31.42
N VAL A 364 8.19 -11.48 -30.34
CA VAL A 364 8.12 -12.47 -29.26
C VAL A 364 8.27 -11.80 -27.89
N PRO A 365 7.78 -12.43 -26.81
CA PRO A 365 8.09 -11.99 -25.46
C PRO A 365 9.59 -12.07 -25.18
N PHE A 366 10.15 -11.02 -24.57
CA PHE A 366 11.56 -11.01 -24.17
C PHE A 366 11.84 -12.10 -23.12
N SER A 367 12.91 -12.88 -23.26
CA SER A 367 13.49 -13.69 -22.18
C SER A 367 15.01 -13.53 -22.17
N GLN A 368 15.66 -13.85 -21.05
CA GLN A 368 17.11 -13.78 -20.92
C GLN A 368 17.84 -14.77 -21.84
N ASP A 369 17.16 -15.84 -22.26
CA ASP A 369 17.70 -16.88 -23.14
C ASP A 369 17.64 -16.51 -24.63
N LEU A 370 17.05 -15.35 -24.96
CA LEU A 370 16.95 -14.93 -26.34
C LEU A 370 18.32 -14.55 -26.93
N PRO A 371 18.55 -14.86 -28.22
CA PRO A 371 19.79 -14.51 -28.88
C PRO A 371 19.96 -12.98 -28.99
N SER A 372 21.22 -12.52 -29.01
CA SER A 372 21.55 -11.13 -29.31
C SER A 372 21.04 -10.71 -30.70
N GLY A 373 20.78 -9.41 -30.89
CA GLY A 373 20.34 -8.86 -32.18
C GLY A 373 18.82 -8.69 -32.33
N PHE A 374 18.07 -8.85 -31.24
CA PHE A 374 16.69 -8.42 -31.18
C PHE A 374 16.56 -6.89 -31.28
N GLN A 375 15.39 -6.40 -31.70
CA GLN A 375 15.11 -4.97 -31.89
C GLN A 375 13.94 -4.51 -31.02
N GLN A 376 14.08 -3.31 -30.44
CA GLN A 376 13.04 -2.54 -29.74
C GLN A 376 13.24 -1.05 -30.01
N ASP A 377 12.15 -0.29 -30.05
CA ASP A 377 12.18 1.17 -30.18
C ASP A 377 11.39 1.81 -29.02
N MET A 378 11.92 1.71 -27.80
CA MET A 378 11.23 2.19 -26.60
C MET A 378 11.03 3.71 -26.60
N GLU A 379 11.90 4.44 -27.27
CA GLU A 379 11.89 5.89 -27.37
C GLU A 379 10.97 6.40 -28.49
N GLY A 380 10.52 5.53 -29.40
CA GLY A 380 9.70 5.90 -30.57
C GLY A 380 10.50 6.67 -31.63
N SER A 381 11.81 6.46 -31.66
CA SER A 381 12.77 7.15 -32.54
C SER A 381 12.51 6.92 -34.02
N LEU A 382 11.85 5.82 -34.38
CA LEU A 382 11.56 5.47 -35.77
C LEU A 382 10.32 6.20 -36.31
N GLY A 383 9.55 6.91 -35.46
CA GLY A 383 8.33 7.61 -35.87
C GLY A 383 7.23 6.68 -36.42
N ILE A 384 7.31 5.39 -36.11
CA ILE A 384 6.36 4.38 -36.57
C ILE A 384 5.18 4.34 -35.60
N SER A 385 3.97 4.37 -36.15
CA SER A 385 2.72 4.20 -35.40
C SER A 385 2.11 2.83 -35.68
N GLY A 386 1.50 2.23 -34.67
CA GLY A 386 0.88 0.90 -34.72
C GLY A 386 0.81 0.27 -33.34
N THR A 387 -0.19 -0.58 -33.11
CA THR A 387 -0.36 -1.34 -31.87
C THR A 387 -0.29 -2.83 -32.15
N CYS A 388 -0.03 -3.59 -31.09
CA CYS A 388 0.03 -5.04 -31.13
C CYS A 388 -1.35 -5.72 -31.03
N GLN A 389 -2.44 -4.96 -31.16
CA GLN A 389 -3.79 -5.51 -31.11
C GLN A 389 -4.07 -6.31 -32.38
N GLY A 390 -4.38 -7.59 -32.22
CA GLY A 390 -4.72 -8.46 -33.33
C GLY A 390 -5.95 -7.94 -34.08
N GLU A 391 -5.85 -7.82 -35.40
CA GLU A 391 -7.03 -7.75 -36.25
C GLU A 391 -7.83 -9.04 -36.03
N VAL A 392 -8.89 -8.98 -35.24
CA VAL A 392 -9.91 -10.04 -35.18
C VAL A 392 -10.71 -9.94 -36.48
N GLY A 393 -10.12 -10.42 -37.57
CA GLY A 393 -10.86 -10.84 -38.75
C GLY A 393 -11.76 -12.00 -38.36
N GLY A 394 -13.06 -11.85 -38.59
CA GLY A 394 -14.06 -12.84 -38.21
C GLY A 394 -13.72 -14.23 -38.73
N THR A 395 -13.43 -15.14 -37.81
CA THR A 395 -13.78 -16.57 -37.78
C THR A 395 -13.09 -17.19 -36.57
N GLY A 396 -13.84 -17.97 -35.77
CA GLY A 396 -13.43 -18.43 -34.45
C GLY A 396 -12.15 -19.26 -34.42
N GLY A 397 -11.04 -18.63 -34.00
CA GLY A 397 -9.79 -19.29 -33.66
C GLY A 397 -9.13 -18.60 -32.46
N THR A 398 -9.43 -19.09 -31.26
CA THR A 398 -8.77 -18.73 -30.00
C THR A 398 -7.31 -19.18 -30.02
N LEU A 399 -6.37 -18.26 -30.16
CA LEU A 399 -4.94 -18.48 -29.87
C LEU A 399 -4.41 -17.47 -28.84
N GLY A 400 -5.10 -17.40 -27.71
CA GLY A 400 -4.57 -17.10 -26.40
C GLY A 400 -5.25 -18.08 -25.48
N THR A 401 -4.51 -18.97 -24.81
CA THR A 401 -5.12 -19.98 -23.93
C THR A 401 -5.60 -19.26 -22.68
N TRP A 402 -6.82 -18.73 -22.74
CA TRP A 402 -7.47 -18.02 -21.64
C TRP A 402 -7.97 -19.05 -20.63
N GLU A 403 -7.14 -19.34 -19.63
CA GLU A 403 -7.53 -20.21 -18.54
C GLU A 403 -8.20 -19.37 -17.45
N TYR A 404 -9.52 -19.32 -17.53
CA TYR A 404 -10.32 -18.78 -16.45
C TYR A 404 -10.40 -19.80 -15.34
N LEU A 405 -9.71 -19.54 -14.23
CA LEU A 405 -10.07 -20.15 -12.95
C LEU A 405 -11.42 -19.56 -12.54
N GLY A 406 -12.49 -20.24 -12.97
CA GLY A 406 -13.76 -20.07 -12.31
C GLY A 406 -13.52 -20.38 -10.84
N ILE A 407 -13.66 -19.38 -9.98
CA ILE A 407 -14.05 -19.64 -8.60
C ILE A 407 -15.52 -20.06 -8.69
N SER A 408 -15.77 -21.19 -9.35
CA SER A 408 -16.86 -22.03 -8.93
C SER A 408 -16.50 -22.29 -7.50
N GLY A 409 -17.30 -21.75 -6.58
CA GLY A 409 -17.45 -22.46 -5.34
C GLY A 409 -17.84 -23.87 -5.76
N ASP A 410 -16.85 -24.76 -5.85
CA ASP A 410 -17.03 -26.08 -5.30
C ASP A 410 -17.35 -25.83 -3.82
N THR A 411 -18.60 -25.45 -3.57
CA THR A 411 -19.42 -26.34 -2.79
C THR A 411 -19.27 -27.69 -3.49
N ARG A 412 -18.18 -28.38 -3.12
CA ARG A 412 -18.23 -29.80 -2.84
C ARG A 412 -19.60 -29.95 -2.22
N SER A 413 -20.54 -30.53 -2.98
CA SER A 413 -21.74 -31.05 -2.35
C SER A 413 -21.22 -31.70 -1.07
N PRO A 414 -21.71 -31.31 0.12
CA PRO A 414 -21.55 -32.20 1.24
C PRO A 414 -22.18 -33.49 0.71
N GLY A 415 -21.35 -34.46 0.32
CA GLY A 415 -21.83 -35.81 0.07
C GLY A 415 -22.57 -36.14 1.34
N ASP A 416 -23.89 -36.27 1.23
CA ASP A 416 -24.83 -36.50 2.30
C ASP A 416 -24.31 -36.04 3.68
N ALA A 417 -24.21 -34.72 3.89
CA ALA A 417 -24.27 -34.24 5.26
C ALA A 417 -25.68 -34.56 5.72
N ALA A 418 -25.84 -35.76 6.29
CA ALA A 418 -27.09 -36.27 6.83
C ALA A 418 -27.71 -35.19 7.70
N THR A 419 -28.70 -34.49 7.16
CA THR A 419 -29.51 -33.56 7.91
C THR A 419 -30.21 -34.39 8.96
N VAL A 420 -29.75 -34.29 10.21
CA VAL A 420 -30.38 -34.97 11.35
C VAL A 420 -31.81 -34.46 11.41
N PRO A 421 -32.83 -35.34 11.26
CA PRO A 421 -34.22 -34.91 11.29
C PRO A 421 -34.49 -34.18 12.60
N VAL A 422 -35.23 -33.07 12.55
CA VAL A 422 -35.62 -32.30 13.74
C VAL A 422 -36.16 -33.17 14.90
N PRO A 423 -36.92 -34.27 14.67
CA PRO A 423 -37.33 -35.18 15.74
C PRO A 423 -36.16 -35.84 16.50
N VAL A 424 -35.04 -36.14 15.83
CA VAL A 424 -33.85 -36.73 16.44
C VAL A 424 -33.13 -35.71 17.31
N LEU A 425 -33.02 -34.46 16.85
CA LEU A 425 -32.47 -33.35 17.66
C LEU A 425 -33.32 -33.09 18.91
N VAL A 426 -34.65 -33.07 18.77
CA VAL A 426 -35.57 -32.94 19.91
C VAL A 426 -35.39 -34.12 20.88
N GLY A 427 -35.27 -35.35 20.35
CA GLY A 427 -34.98 -36.54 21.16
C GLY A 427 -33.66 -36.45 21.92
N CYS A 428 -32.58 -35.97 21.28
CA CYS A 428 -31.28 -35.78 21.92
C CYS A 428 -31.32 -34.73 23.03
N VAL A 429 -32.02 -33.61 22.84
CA VAL A 429 -32.16 -32.56 23.87
C VAL A 429 -32.97 -33.08 25.06
N LEU A 430 -34.09 -33.75 24.82
CA LEU A 430 -34.90 -34.34 25.90
C LEU A 430 -34.14 -35.43 26.65
N GLY A 431 -33.39 -36.28 25.94
CA GLY A 431 -32.53 -37.31 26.54
C GLY A 431 -31.42 -36.72 27.41
N ALA A 432 -30.74 -35.67 26.94
CA ALA A 432 -29.71 -34.98 27.72
C ALA A 432 -30.29 -34.34 29.00
N PHE A 433 -31.50 -33.77 28.92
CA PHE A 433 -32.16 -33.18 30.08
C PHE A 433 -32.57 -34.24 31.10
N ALA A 434 -33.11 -35.37 30.66
CA ALA A 434 -33.47 -36.49 31.52
C ALA A 434 -32.25 -37.13 32.20
N LEU A 435 -31.15 -37.33 31.45
CA LEU A 435 -29.89 -37.84 32.00
C LEU A 435 -29.27 -36.86 33.00
N GLY A 436 -29.30 -35.56 32.71
CA GLY A 436 -28.84 -34.51 33.62
C GLY A 436 -29.66 -34.46 34.92
N ALA A 437 -30.98 -34.61 34.84
CA ALA A 437 -31.86 -34.69 36.01
C ALA A 437 -31.61 -35.95 36.86
N LEU A 438 -31.38 -37.11 36.22
CA LEU A 438 -31.05 -38.35 36.93
C LEU A 438 -29.67 -38.27 37.61
N ALA A 439 -28.66 -37.72 36.93
CA ALA A 439 -27.33 -37.55 37.49
C ALA A 439 -27.34 -36.59 38.69
N THR A 440 -28.07 -35.47 38.61
CA THR A 440 -28.20 -34.54 39.74
C THR A 440 -29.01 -35.13 40.90
N GLY A 441 -30.04 -35.93 40.62
CA GLY A 441 -30.79 -36.66 41.65
C GLY A 441 -29.95 -37.71 42.39
N LEU A 442 -29.10 -38.44 41.67
CA LEU A 442 -28.16 -39.42 42.24
C LEU A 442 -27.09 -38.74 43.10
N VAL A 443 -26.53 -37.61 42.64
CA VAL A 443 -25.55 -36.85 43.44
C VAL A 443 -26.21 -36.30 44.71
N ALA A 444 -27.44 -35.80 44.63
CA ALA A 444 -28.16 -35.29 45.81
C ALA A 444 -28.48 -36.39 46.82
N THR A 445 -28.75 -37.62 46.39
CA THR A 445 -28.98 -38.78 47.29
C THR A 445 -27.69 -39.34 47.87
N CYS A 446 -26.58 -39.34 47.11
CA CYS A 446 -25.27 -39.77 47.63
C CYS A 446 -24.62 -38.75 48.58
N CYS A 447 -24.99 -37.47 48.52
CA CYS A 447 -24.41 -36.40 49.35
C CYS A 447 -25.21 -36.07 50.62
N GLN A 448 -26.32 -36.76 50.92
CA GLN A 448 -27.00 -36.61 52.21
C GLN A 448 -26.18 -37.27 53.33
N ARG A 449 -25.50 -36.46 54.14
CA ARG A 449 -24.88 -36.90 55.40
C ARG A 449 -25.98 -37.21 56.43
N PRO A 450 -25.86 -38.29 57.22
CA PRO A 450 -26.81 -38.56 58.30
C PRO A 450 -26.73 -37.47 59.38
N ALA A 451 -27.90 -37.02 59.84
CA ALA A 451 -28.05 -35.99 60.86
C ALA A 451 -27.49 -36.46 62.21
N VAL A 452 -26.58 -35.67 62.80
CA VAL A 452 -26.10 -35.83 64.17
C VAL A 452 -27.14 -35.22 65.13
N PRO A 453 -27.59 -35.91 66.20
CA PRO A 453 -28.59 -35.36 67.12
C PRO A 453 -28.02 -34.21 67.97
N LYS A 454 -28.84 -33.17 68.20
CA LYS A 454 -28.54 -32.04 69.10
C LYS A 454 -28.51 -32.47 70.56
N ALA A 455 -27.49 -32.05 71.30
CA ALA A 455 -27.49 -32.07 72.76
C ALA A 455 -28.40 -30.94 73.32
N PRO A 456 -29.02 -31.14 74.51
CA PRO A 456 -29.96 -30.18 75.09
C PRO A 456 -29.24 -28.98 75.76
N PRO A 457 -29.97 -27.88 75.99
CA PRO A 457 -29.39 -26.60 76.38
C PRO A 457 -29.21 -26.48 77.90
N GLU A 458 -28.19 -25.72 78.31
CA GLU A 458 -28.18 -24.93 79.55
C GLU A 458 -28.00 -23.45 79.21
#